data_AF-A0A4Q3LSD0-F1
#
_entry.id   AF-A0A4Q3LSD0-F1
#
_cell.length_a   1.000
_cell.length_b   1.000
_cell.length_c   1.000
_cell.angle_alpha   90.00
_cell.angle_beta   90.00
_cell.angle_gamma   90.00
#
_symmetry.space_group_name_H-M   'P 1'
#
loop_
_entity.id
_entity.type
_entity.pdbx_description
1 polymer ?
#
loop_
_entity_poly.entity_id
_entity_poly.type
_entity_poly.pdbx_seq_one_letter_code
_entity_poly.pdbx_strand_id
1 'polypeptide(L)' 'MAVSWAEAAVGRPKARRQCYAAPPENPRGAPRRTMQDGTLLAAVDLGSNSFRLEIGRFEHGHIQRV' A
#
# COMPACT_ATOMS: atom_id res chain seq x y z
N MET A 1 10.65 21.31 -43.82
CA MET A 1 9.43 21.39 -42.99
C MET A 1 9.68 20.57 -41.73
N ALA A 2 9.71 21.20 -40.55
CA ALA A 2 9.99 20.52 -39.29
C ALA A 2 8.67 20.02 -38.68
N VAL A 3 8.59 18.72 -38.38
CA VAL A 3 7.47 18.15 -37.61
C VAL A 3 7.74 18.37 -36.12
N SER A 4 6.92 19.22 -35.51
CA SER A 4 6.84 19.42 -34.07
C SER A 4 6.09 18.24 -33.45
N TRP A 5 6.77 17.49 -32.58
CA TRP A 5 6.14 16.49 -31.72
C TRP A 5 5.62 17.20 -30.48
N ALA A 6 4.30 17.39 -30.40
CA ALA A 6 3.63 17.89 -29.20
C ALA A 6 3.52 16.77 -28.16
N GLU A 7 3.92 17.09 -26.93
CA GLU A 7 3.92 16.23 -25.76
C GLU A 7 2.54 15.62 -25.45
N ALA A 8 2.47 14.29 -25.47
CA ALA A 8 1.50 13.58 -24.65
C ALA A 8 2.16 13.29 -23.30
N ALA A 9 2.05 14.23 -22.36
CA ALA A 9 2.35 13.95 -20.96
C ALA A 9 1.33 12.92 -20.46
N VAL A 10 1.62 11.64 -20.69
CA VAL A 10 0.97 10.51 -20.04
C VAL A 10 1.27 10.67 -18.55
N GLY A 11 0.38 11.36 -17.85
CA GLY A 11 0.39 11.44 -16.41
C GLY A 11 0.34 10.01 -15.89
N ARG A 12 1.51 9.49 -15.49
CA ARG A 12 1.61 8.22 -14.76
C ARG A 12 0.59 8.33 -13.62
N PRO A 13 -0.38 7.40 -13.49
CA PRO A 13 -1.25 7.44 -12.34
C PRO A 13 -0.32 7.39 -11.12
N LYS A 14 -0.29 8.47 -10.34
CA LYS A 14 0.40 8.47 -9.04
C LYS A 14 -0.12 7.23 -8.36
N ALA A 15 0.75 6.26 -8.12
CA ALA A 15 0.42 5.08 -7.35
C ALA A 15 -0.15 5.60 -6.02
N ARG A 16 -1.48 5.65 -5.92
CA ARG A 16 -2.17 6.02 -4.70
C ARG A 16 -1.59 5.04 -3.70
N ARG A 17 -0.85 5.53 -2.71
CA ARG A 17 -0.46 4.73 -1.56
C ARG A 17 -1.77 4.27 -0.94
N GLN A 18 -2.25 3.12 -1.38
CA GLN A 18 -3.50 2.55 -0.92
C GLN A 18 -3.19 2.02 0.46
N CYS A 19 -3.65 2.74 1.48
CA CYS A 19 -3.62 2.24 2.83
C CYS A 19 -4.31 0.87 2.81
N TYR A 20 -3.58 -0.18 3.15
CA TYR A 20 -4.09 -1.56 3.13
C TYR A 20 -5.30 -1.74 4.08
N ALA A 21 -5.42 -0.87 5.09
CA ALA A 21 -6.51 -0.83 6.04
C ALA A 21 -7.64 0.15 5.67
N ALA A 22 -7.52 0.93 4.58
CA ALA A 22 -8.58 1.85 4.21
C ALA A 22 -9.80 1.07 3.69
N PRO A 23 -11.01 1.38 4.19
CA PRO A 23 -12.23 0.82 3.64
C PRO A 23 -12.39 1.27 2.18
N PRO A 24 -13.00 0.44 1.32
CA PRO A 24 -13.27 0.84 -0.06
C PRO A 24 -14.18 2.07 -0.09
N GLU A 25 -13.82 3.06 -0.93
CA GLU A 25 -14.60 4.29 -1.13
C GLU A 25 -16.01 4.02 -1.70
N ASN A 26 -16.20 2.87 -2.37
CA ASN A 26 -17.50 2.37 -2.81
C ASN A 26 -17.70 0.90 -2.36
N PRO A 27 -18.52 0.64 -1.32
CA PRO A 27 -18.75 -0.69 -0.78
C PRO A 27 -19.40 -1.69 -1.75
N ARG A 28 -20.07 -1.20 -2.81
CA ARG A 28 -20.87 -2.04 -3.71
C ARG A 28 -20.12 -2.55 -4.95
N GLY A 29 -18.89 -2.08 -5.19
CA GLY A 29 -18.18 -2.37 -6.45
C GLY A 29 -16.68 -2.60 -6.35
N ALA A 30 -16.06 -2.41 -5.18
CA ALA A 30 -14.63 -2.64 -5.01
C ALA A 30 -14.38 -3.95 -4.25
N PRO A 31 -13.55 -4.88 -4.77
CA PRO A 31 -13.12 -6.03 -4.00
C PRO A 31 -12.39 -5.50 -2.75
N ARG A 32 -12.79 -6.00 -1.58
CA ARG A 32 -12.05 -5.72 -0.33
C ARG A 32 -10.62 -6.16 -0.57
N ARG A 33 -9.67 -5.23 -0.60
CA ARG A 33 -8.25 -5.57 -0.74
C ARG A 33 -7.83 -6.30 0.52
N THR A 34 -7.95 -7.61 0.51
CA THR A 34 -7.32 -8.47 1.52
C THR A 34 -5.80 -8.32 1.36
N MET A 35 -5.08 -8.31 2.46
CA MET A 35 -3.62 -8.35 2.43
C MET A 35 -3.17 -9.59 1.63
N GLN A 36 -2.18 -9.40 0.78
CA GLN A 36 -1.63 -10.45 -0.09
C GLN A 36 -0.57 -11.23 0.68
N ASP A 37 -0.46 -12.54 0.44
CA ASP A 37 0.67 -13.31 0.95
C ASP A 37 2.00 -12.69 0.49
N GLY A 38 3.00 -12.73 1.34
CA GLY A 38 4.29 -12.07 1.15
C GLY A 38 4.31 -10.58 1.50
N THR A 39 3.18 -9.97 1.88
CA THR A 39 3.14 -8.55 2.31
C THR A 39 4.01 -8.34 3.54
N LEU A 40 4.96 -7.41 3.47
CA LEU A 40 5.74 -6.96 4.62
C LEU A 40 4.94 -5.92 5.41
N LEU A 41 4.87 -6.12 6.71
CA LEU A 41 4.19 -5.25 7.66
C LEU A 41 5.18 -4.76 8.69
N ALA A 42 5.01 -3.51 9.10
CA ALA A 42 5.68 -2.94 10.23
C ALA A 42 4.60 -2.47 11.23
N ALA A 43 4.68 -2.97 12.45
CA ALA A 43 3.91 -2.47 13.58
C ALA A 43 4.81 -1.56 14.40
N VAL A 44 4.32 -0.36 14.70
CA VAL A 44 5.01 0.59 15.58
C VAL A 44 4.10 0.86 16.77
N ASP A 45 4.56 0.46 17.94
CA ASP A 45 3.94 0.82 19.22
C ASP A 45 4.70 2.00 19.82
N LEU A 46 3.98 3.07 20.20
CA LEU A 46 4.55 4.31 20.69
C LEU A 46 4.14 4.52 22.16
N GLY A 47 5.13 4.50 23.05
CA GLY A 47 4.99 4.88 24.45
C GLY A 47 5.50 6.29 24.72
N SER A 48 5.28 6.78 25.94
CA SER A 48 5.74 8.11 26.38
C SER A 48 7.26 8.23 26.53
N ASN A 49 7.99 7.12 26.55
CA ASN A 49 9.44 7.08 26.74
C ASN A 49 10.16 6.09 25.81
N SER A 50 9.43 5.42 24.92
CA SER A 50 10.02 4.42 24.02
C SER A 50 9.10 4.12 22.85
N PHE A 51 9.66 3.44 21.85
CA PHE A 51 8.87 2.83 20.79
C PHE A 51 9.33 1.39 20.60
N ARG A 52 8.44 0.55 20.07
CA ARG A 52 8.74 -0.79 19.62
C ARG A 52 8.39 -0.89 18.15
N LEU A 53 9.35 -1.34 17.36
CA LEU A 53 9.16 -1.65 15.94
C LEU A 53 9.24 -3.17 15.78
N GLU A 54 8.17 -3.73 15.24
CA GLU A 54 8.14 -5.14 14.85
C GLU A 54 7.88 -5.25 13.36
N ILE A 55 8.71 -6.01 12.65
CA ILE A 55 8.55 -6.30 11.23
C ILE A 55 8.10 -7.75 11.10
N GLY A 56 7.04 -7.96 10.32
CA GLY A 56 6.49 -9.28 10.06
C GLY A 56 6.09 -9.44 8.60
N ARG A 57 6.02 -10.69 8.15
CA ARG A 57 5.51 -11.05 6.84
C ARG A 57 4.15 -11.72 6.98
N PHE A 58 3.19 -11.30 6.17
CA PHE A 58 1.89 -11.93 6.09
C PHE A 58 1.96 -13.16 5.19
N GLU A 59 1.70 -14.33 5.75
CA GLU A 59 1.72 -15.62 5.04
C GLU A 59 0.59 -16.50 5.57
N HIS A 60 -0.27 -17.00 4.67
CA HIS A 60 -1.36 -17.95 4.99
C HIS A 60 -2.34 -17.44 6.05
N GLY A 61 -2.62 -16.13 6.08
CA GLY A 61 -3.53 -15.55 7.07
C GLY A 61 -2.88 -15.19 8.41
N HIS A 62 -1.58 -15.45 8.58
CA HIS A 62 -0.82 -15.17 9.80
C HIS A 62 0.32 -14.18 9.55
N ILE A 63 0.71 -13.45 10.59
CA ILE A 63 1.90 -12.58 10.54
C ILE A 63 3.04 -13.33 11.25
N GLN A 64 4.09 -13.64 10.51
CA GLN A 64 5.30 -14.26 11.03
C GLN A 64 6.36 -13.18 11.23
N ARG A 65 6.96 -13.11 12.43
CA ARG A 65 8.08 -12.20 12.68
C ARG A 65 9.29 -12.62 11.85
N VAL A 66 9.96 -11.62 11.27
CA VAL A 66 11.20 -11.79 10.51
C VAL A 66 12.41 -11.44 11.38
#